data_AF-A0A7R9QN58-F1
#
_entry.id   AF-A0A7R9QN58-F1
#
_cell.length_a   1.000
_cell.length_b   1.000
_cell.length_c   1.000
_cell.angle_alpha   90.00
_cell.angle_beta   90.00
_cell.angle_gamma   90.00
#
_symmetry.space_group_name_H-M   'P 1'
#
loop_
_entity.id
_entity.type
_entity.pdbx_description
1 polymer ?
#
loop_
_entity_poly.entity_id
_entity_poly.type
_entity_poly.pdbx_seq_one_letter_code
_entity_poly.pdbx_strand_id
1 'polypeptide(L)'
;LVKGFGGNSWGFPKGKINESEPYVVCAAREVKEETGYDCSDTISDQIYLERSVNEKTVRLYIVRDVKKDFPFAPLARNEIKDIKWFAVADLPVRTYSQEPDPNQNPNALKANPNHFYNVCPFVKPLRRWVFKERQQSGRDQRRKDRDGGGGDGNRQAGGHQHQSDLFWAKSWDNIKFDWDNIWRQIHWESKTLKT
;
A
#
# COMPACT_ATOMS: atom_id res chain seq x y z
N LEU A 1 -4.02 -0.72 9.02
CA LEU A 1 -3.07 -0.89 10.15
C LEU A 1 -3.85 -1.43 11.34
N VAL A 2 -3.17 -2.19 12.18
CA VAL A 2 -3.72 -2.75 13.43
C VAL A 2 -3.12 -2.04 14.63
N LYS A 3 -3.84 -2.05 15.74
CA LYS A 3 -3.40 -1.50 17.02
C LYS A 3 -3.70 -2.50 18.13
N GLY A 4 -2.68 -2.91 18.86
CA GLY A 4 -2.83 -3.88 19.94
C GLY A 4 -3.41 -3.28 21.24
N PHE A 5 -3.77 -4.14 22.20
CA PHE A 5 -4.22 -3.70 23.53
C PHE A 5 -3.07 -3.19 24.42
N GLY A 6 -1.87 -3.76 24.29
CA GLY A 6 -0.70 -3.44 25.12
C GLY A 6 0.03 -2.13 24.77
N GLY A 7 -0.45 -1.38 23.76
CA GLY A 7 0.21 -0.15 23.33
C GLY A 7 -0.70 0.76 22.53
N ASN A 8 -0.36 2.05 22.48
CA ASN A 8 -1.17 3.05 21.77
C ASN A 8 -0.77 3.24 20.29
N SER A 9 0.21 2.48 19.81
CA SER A 9 0.80 2.64 18.48
C SER A 9 0.19 1.71 17.43
N TRP A 10 0.03 2.23 16.22
CA TRP A 10 -0.39 1.52 15.02
C TRP A 10 0.78 0.82 14.35
N GLY A 11 0.53 -0.36 13.78
CA GLY A 11 1.50 -1.15 13.04
C GLY A 11 0.89 -1.87 11.84
N PHE A 12 1.74 -2.41 10.99
CA PHE A 12 1.31 -3.39 9.98
C PHE A 12 1.00 -4.72 10.66
N PRO A 13 -0.02 -5.46 10.16
CA PRO A 13 -0.27 -6.80 10.65
C PRO A 13 0.90 -7.71 10.28
N LYS A 14 1.46 -8.40 11.27
CA LYS A 14 2.68 -9.22 11.14
C LYS A 14 2.95 -9.98 12.44
N GLY A 15 3.64 -11.11 12.32
CA GLY A 15 4.20 -11.81 13.47
C GLY A 15 5.44 -12.61 13.12
N LYS A 16 5.68 -13.65 13.91
CA LYS A 16 6.91 -14.45 13.81
C LYS A 16 6.67 -15.63 12.88
N ILE A 17 7.68 -15.94 12.08
CA ILE A 17 7.73 -17.15 11.28
C ILE A 17 7.86 -18.38 12.19
N ASN A 18 7.10 -19.43 11.88
CA ASN A 18 7.24 -20.74 12.51
C ASN A 18 8.35 -21.58 11.85
N GLU A 19 8.78 -22.66 12.50
CA GLU A 19 9.77 -23.57 11.92
C GLU A 19 9.29 -24.13 10.58
N SER A 20 10.16 -24.07 9.57
CA SER A 20 9.89 -24.54 8.20
C SER A 20 8.69 -23.87 7.48
N GLU A 21 8.14 -22.77 8.01
CA GLU A 21 7.04 -22.03 7.38
C GLU A 21 7.57 -21.08 6.28
N PRO A 22 7.05 -21.10 5.04
CA PRO A 22 7.43 -20.10 4.05
C PRO A 22 7.01 -18.69 4.47
N TYR A 23 7.84 -17.67 4.21
CA TYR A 23 7.56 -16.29 4.62
C TYR A 23 6.20 -15.75 4.15
N VAL A 24 5.78 -16.10 2.93
CA VAL A 24 4.49 -15.67 2.37
C VAL A 24 3.30 -16.34 3.09
N VAL A 25 3.47 -17.59 3.51
CA VAL A 25 2.46 -18.35 4.26
C VAL A 25 2.33 -17.78 5.67
N CYS A 26 3.46 -17.49 6.33
CA CYS A 26 3.48 -16.77 7.61
C CYS A 26 2.73 -15.43 7.50
N ALA A 27 3.01 -14.63 6.48
CA ALA A 27 2.33 -13.35 6.30
C ALA A 27 0.81 -13.50 6.13
N ALA A 28 0.35 -14.49 5.36
CA ALA A 28 -1.08 -14.74 5.18
C ALA A 28 -1.76 -15.21 6.49
N ARG A 29 -1.11 -16.10 7.24
CA ARG A 29 -1.59 -16.56 8.56
C ARG A 29 -1.75 -15.40 9.54
N GLU A 30 -0.71 -14.57 9.69
CA GLU A 30 -0.70 -13.43 10.61
C GLU A 30 -1.78 -12.40 10.26
N VAL A 31 -1.98 -12.10 8.97
CA VAL A 31 -3.06 -11.20 8.53
C VAL A 31 -4.43 -11.79 8.90
N LYS A 32 -4.63 -13.10 8.69
CA LYS A 32 -5.88 -13.77 9.04
C LYS A 32 -6.12 -13.77 10.54
N GLU A 33 -5.12 -14.05 11.36
CA GLU A 33 -5.21 -14.05 12.83
C GLU A 33 -5.53 -12.65 13.38
N GLU A 34 -4.81 -11.61 12.93
CA GLU A 34 -4.94 -10.25 13.46
C GLU A 34 -6.12 -9.45 12.88
N THR A 35 -6.63 -9.83 11.70
CA THR A 35 -7.64 -9.02 10.98
C THR A 35 -8.87 -9.80 10.48
N GLY A 36 -8.83 -11.13 10.51
CA GLY A 36 -9.89 -11.98 9.96
C GLY A 36 -9.94 -12.05 8.43
N TYR A 37 -9.06 -11.32 7.73
CA TYR A 37 -8.98 -11.32 6.28
C TYR A 37 -8.05 -12.42 5.77
N ASP A 38 -8.55 -13.30 4.90
CA ASP A 38 -7.75 -14.31 4.24
C ASP A 38 -7.21 -13.76 2.91
N CYS A 39 -5.89 -13.58 2.83
CA CYS A 39 -5.22 -13.10 1.63
C CYS A 39 -4.45 -14.18 0.87
N SER A 40 -4.57 -15.47 1.25
CA SER A 40 -3.79 -16.57 0.69
C SER A 40 -3.86 -16.68 -0.84
N ASP A 41 -5.02 -16.37 -1.44
CA ASP A 41 -5.21 -16.39 -2.91
C ASP A 41 -4.71 -15.13 -3.63
N THR A 42 -4.43 -14.05 -2.90
CA THR A 42 -4.13 -12.73 -3.48
C THR A 42 -2.71 -12.25 -3.19
N ILE A 43 -2.05 -12.84 -2.19
CA ILE A 43 -0.69 -12.52 -1.82
C ILE A 43 0.29 -13.09 -2.86
N SER A 44 1.29 -12.29 -3.23
CA SER A 44 2.37 -12.70 -4.14
C SER A 44 3.69 -12.72 -3.39
N ASP A 45 4.47 -13.77 -3.59
CA ASP A 45 5.81 -13.90 -3.04
C ASP A 45 6.83 -12.92 -3.67
N GLN A 46 6.51 -12.32 -4.81
CA GLN A 46 7.36 -11.38 -5.55
C GLN A 46 7.22 -9.93 -5.12
N ILE A 47 6.12 -9.55 -4.46
CA ILE A 47 5.79 -8.15 -4.16
C ILE A 47 5.88 -7.91 -2.65
N TYR A 48 7.06 -7.49 -2.21
CA TYR A 48 7.32 -7.22 -0.81
C TYR A 48 8.27 -6.04 -0.57
N LEU A 49 8.27 -5.53 0.66
CA LEU A 49 9.23 -4.57 1.19
C LEU A 49 9.98 -5.24 2.35
N GLU A 50 11.31 -5.19 2.33
CA GLU A 50 12.14 -5.76 3.38
C GLU A 50 13.10 -4.73 3.97
N ARG A 51 13.18 -4.69 5.31
CA ARG A 51 14.09 -3.86 6.07
C ARG A 51 14.52 -4.56 7.35
N SER A 52 15.78 -4.35 7.74
CA SER A 52 16.25 -4.65 9.09
C SER A 52 15.91 -3.48 10.01
N VAL A 53 15.18 -3.76 11.09
CA VAL A 53 14.78 -2.78 12.10
C VAL A 53 15.09 -3.34 13.48
N ASN A 54 15.94 -2.66 14.26
CA ASN A 54 16.39 -3.12 15.58
C ASN A 54 16.92 -4.57 15.54
N GLU A 55 17.84 -4.85 14.60
CA GLU A 55 18.47 -6.17 14.39
C GLU A 55 17.50 -7.29 13.96
N LYS A 56 16.23 -6.96 13.71
CA LYS A 56 15.22 -7.91 13.20
C LYS A 56 14.90 -7.61 11.75
N THR A 57 14.97 -8.62 10.90
CA THR A 57 14.50 -8.51 9.52
C THR A 57 12.97 -8.56 9.50
N VAL A 58 12.36 -7.55 8.89
CA VAL A 58 10.92 -7.47 8.70
C VAL A 58 10.64 -7.42 7.20
N ARG A 59 9.85 -8.39 6.72
CA ARG A 59 9.35 -8.46 5.35
C ARG A 59 7.85 -8.24 5.35
N LEU A 60 7.37 -7.26 4.59
CA LEU A 60 5.96 -6.93 4.43
C LEU A 60 5.54 -7.15 2.98
N TYR A 61 4.57 -8.03 2.75
CA TYR A 61 4.01 -8.28 1.43
C TYR A 61 2.93 -7.25 1.09
N ILE A 62 2.80 -6.89 -0.18
CA ILE A 62 1.81 -5.92 -0.63
C ILE A 62 0.65 -6.66 -1.30
N VAL A 63 -0.51 -6.64 -0.65
CA VAL A 63 -1.78 -7.14 -1.18
C VAL A 63 -2.62 -5.96 -1.66
N ARG A 64 -3.20 -6.08 -2.86
CA ARG A 64 -4.03 -5.05 -3.49
C ARG A 64 -5.50 -5.42 -3.48
N ASP A 65 -6.32 -4.45 -3.86
CA ASP A 65 -7.75 -4.64 -4.19
C ASP A 65 -8.58 -5.23 -3.03
N VAL A 66 -8.10 -5.03 -1.80
CA VAL A 66 -8.81 -5.36 -0.57
C VAL A 66 -10.00 -4.41 -0.41
N LYS A 67 -11.20 -4.98 -0.26
CA LYS A 67 -12.44 -4.24 -0.04
C LYS A 67 -12.39 -3.45 1.27
N LYS A 68 -12.69 -2.15 1.21
CA LYS A 68 -12.62 -1.27 2.39
C LYS A 68 -13.70 -1.56 3.43
N ASP A 69 -14.83 -2.08 2.99
CA ASP A 69 -16.01 -2.46 3.76
C ASP A 69 -15.97 -3.91 4.24
N PHE A 70 -14.88 -4.64 3.98
CA PHE A 70 -14.68 -5.96 4.58
C PHE A 70 -14.77 -5.86 6.12
N PRO A 71 -15.52 -6.76 6.79
CA PRO A 71 -15.74 -6.69 8.23
C PRO A 71 -14.52 -7.22 9.00
N PHE A 72 -13.42 -6.45 9.00
CA PHE A 72 -12.20 -6.83 9.70
C PHE A 72 -12.44 -7.02 11.19
N ALA A 73 -12.06 -8.20 11.70
CA ALA A 73 -12.12 -8.54 13.12
C ALA A 73 -11.04 -9.57 13.44
N PRO A 74 -10.26 -9.39 14.52
CA PRO A 74 -9.25 -10.36 14.91
C PRO A 74 -9.90 -11.69 15.30
N LEU A 75 -9.21 -12.80 15.02
CA LEU A 75 -9.66 -14.13 15.44
C LEU A 75 -9.26 -14.41 16.89
N ALA A 76 -8.09 -13.93 17.31
CA ALA A 76 -7.60 -14.08 18.69
C ALA A 76 -8.23 -13.02 19.61
N ARG A 77 -8.61 -13.45 20.83
CA ARG A 77 -9.14 -12.54 21.85
C ARG A 77 -8.02 -11.69 22.45
N ASN A 78 -8.29 -10.40 22.65
CA ASN A 78 -7.44 -9.46 23.40
C ASN A 78 -6.05 -9.14 22.80
N GLU A 79 -5.80 -9.45 21.53
CA GLU A 79 -4.55 -9.06 20.86
C GLU A 79 -4.67 -7.71 20.15
N ILE A 80 -5.69 -7.56 19.28
CA ILE A 80 -5.92 -6.34 18.49
C ILE A 80 -7.15 -5.58 19.00
N LYS A 81 -6.91 -4.32 19.38
CA LYS A 81 -7.92 -3.39 19.88
C LYS A 81 -8.67 -2.65 18.77
N ASP A 82 -7.97 -2.29 17.69
CA ASP A 82 -8.53 -1.46 16.63
C ASP A 82 -7.85 -1.75 15.28
N ILE A 83 -8.64 -1.67 14.19
CA ILE A 83 -8.19 -1.90 12.82
C ILE A 83 -8.73 -0.75 11.96
N LYS A 84 -7.84 0.00 11.32
CA LYS A 84 -8.22 1.16 10.51
C LYS A 84 -7.42 1.29 9.23
N TRP A 85 -8.07 1.85 8.22
CA TRP A 85 -7.44 2.31 6.99
C TRP A 85 -6.71 3.64 7.24
N PHE A 86 -5.51 3.75 6.66
CA PHE A 86 -4.71 4.96 6.66
C PHE A 86 -4.32 5.27 5.22
N ALA A 87 -4.41 6.54 4.82
CA ALA A 87 -3.86 6.94 3.54
C ALA A 87 -2.33 6.87 3.59
N VAL A 88 -1.71 6.24 2.58
CA VAL A 88 -0.25 6.12 2.47
C VAL A 88 0.44 7.50 2.43
N ALA A 89 -0.26 8.52 1.89
CA ALA A 89 0.20 9.91 1.88
C ALA A 89 0.26 10.55 3.27
N ASP A 90 -0.58 10.09 4.20
CA ASP A 90 -0.69 10.67 5.55
C ASP A 90 0.19 9.94 6.58
N LEU A 91 0.79 8.80 6.20
CA LEU A 91 1.71 8.08 7.07
C LEU A 91 2.98 8.90 7.32
N PRO A 92 3.45 8.99 8.57
CA PRO A 92 4.63 9.77 8.89
C PRO A 92 5.90 9.11 8.34
N VAL A 93 6.84 9.96 7.95
CA VAL A 93 8.19 9.55 7.57
C VAL A 93 9.11 10.05 8.68
N ARG A 94 9.82 9.15 9.36
CA ARG A 94 10.92 9.55 10.25
C ARG A 94 12.13 9.86 9.38
N THR A 95 12.46 11.13 9.26
CA THR A 95 13.78 11.58 8.79
C THR A 95 14.72 11.58 10.00
N TYR A 96 15.95 11.06 9.83
CA TYR A 96 17.01 11.25 10.83
C TYR A 96 17.43 12.73 10.92
N SER A 97 17.14 13.53 9.89
CA SER A 97 17.26 14.98 9.89
C SER A 97 16.02 15.63 10.51
N GLN A 98 16.22 16.62 11.39
CA GLN A 98 15.16 17.52 11.88
C GLN A 98 14.56 18.40 10.77
N GLU A 99 15.16 18.37 9.58
CA GLU A 99 14.64 19.04 8.39
C GLU A 99 13.25 18.48 8.02
N PRO A 100 12.22 19.34 7.89
CA PRO A 100 10.92 18.91 7.41
C PRO A 100 11.07 18.31 6.03
N ASP A 101 10.51 17.10 5.82
CA ASP A 101 10.48 16.49 4.48
C ASP A 101 9.70 17.45 3.55
N PRO A 102 10.34 18.03 2.53
CA PRO A 102 9.76 19.07 1.69
C PRO A 102 8.56 18.58 0.87
N ASN A 103 8.34 17.26 0.82
CA ASN A 103 7.20 16.61 0.18
C ASN A 103 6.13 16.14 1.18
N GLN A 104 6.20 16.57 2.44
CA GLN A 104 5.07 16.44 3.36
C GLN A 104 3.93 17.31 2.86
N ASN A 105 2.77 16.69 2.63
CA ASN A 105 1.55 17.42 2.38
C ASN A 105 1.27 18.32 3.61
N PRO A 106 1.29 19.66 3.47
CA PRO A 106 1.06 20.58 4.59
C PRO A 106 -0.34 20.44 5.19
N ASN A 107 -1.29 19.86 4.44
CA ASN A 107 -2.66 19.58 4.86
C ASN A 107 -2.88 18.12 5.28
N ALA A 108 -1.89 17.22 5.16
CA ALA A 108 -2.02 15.89 5.75
C ALA A 108 -2.05 16.07 7.26
N LEU A 109 -3.06 15.49 7.93
CA LEU A 109 -3.04 15.40 9.39
C LEU A 109 -1.68 14.85 9.80
N LYS A 110 -0.89 15.66 10.52
CA LYS A 110 0.44 15.28 11.01
C LYS A 110 0.29 14.16 12.02
N ALA A 111 0.16 12.94 11.52
CA ALA A 111 0.02 11.78 12.36
C ALA A 111 1.33 11.63 13.14
N ASN A 112 1.27 11.79 14.46
CA ASN A 112 2.44 11.79 15.32
C ASN A 112 3.26 10.51 15.09
N PRO A 113 4.54 10.58 14.67
CA PRO A 113 5.37 9.40 14.42
C PRO A 113 5.52 8.46 15.63
N ASN A 114 5.22 8.93 16.85
CA ASN A 114 5.22 8.11 18.06
C ASN A 114 3.98 7.21 18.16
N HIS A 115 2.91 7.52 17.43
CA HIS A 115 1.74 6.66 17.30
C HIS A 115 1.93 5.53 16.29
N PHE A 116 3.12 5.38 15.69
CA PHE A 116 3.37 4.33 14.69
C PHE A 116 4.60 3.51 15.06
N TYR A 117 4.42 2.22 15.28
CA TYR A 117 5.48 1.29 15.59
C TYR A 117 5.96 0.58 14.33
N ASN A 118 7.24 0.78 13.98
CA ASN A 118 7.90 0.19 12.80
C ASN A 118 7.20 0.43 11.45
N VAL A 119 6.34 1.45 11.33
CA VAL A 119 5.71 1.82 10.06
C VAL A 119 6.64 2.72 9.23
N CYS A 120 7.24 3.72 9.88
CA CYS A 120 8.02 4.78 9.24
C CYS A 120 9.13 4.28 8.27
N PRO A 121 9.91 3.23 8.59
CA PRO A 121 10.95 2.71 7.69
C PRO A 121 10.44 2.22 6.32
N PHE A 122 9.15 1.89 6.23
CA PHE A 122 8.53 1.34 5.02
C PHE A 122 7.77 2.37 4.21
N VAL A 123 7.51 3.57 4.74
CA VAL A 123 6.63 4.57 4.09
C VAL A 123 7.22 5.08 2.76
N LYS A 124 8.52 5.45 2.74
CA LYS A 124 9.17 5.90 1.49
C LYS A 124 9.19 4.81 0.40
N PRO A 125 9.66 3.58 0.68
CA PRO A 125 9.57 2.48 -0.29
C PRO A 125 8.14 2.19 -0.75
N LEU A 126 7.17 2.21 0.17
CA LEU A 126 5.76 1.96 -0.15
C LEU A 126 5.20 3.03 -1.10
N ARG A 127 5.45 4.32 -0.83
CA ARG A 127 5.06 5.42 -1.73
C ARG A 127 5.66 5.25 -3.12
N ARG A 128 6.94 4.90 -3.20
CA ARG A 128 7.64 4.64 -4.48
C ARG A 128 7.02 3.47 -5.24
N TRP A 129 6.66 2.39 -4.54
CA TRP A 129 5.99 1.25 -5.14
C TRP A 129 4.60 1.62 -5.69
N VAL A 130 3.77 2.29 -4.88
CA VAL A 130 2.43 2.75 -5.29
C VAL A 130 2.49 3.63 -6.54
N PHE A 131 3.49 4.51 -6.63
CA PHE A 131 3.68 5.36 -7.80
C PHE A 131 3.99 4.56 -9.07
N LYS A 132 4.91 3.59 -8.99
CA LYS A 132 5.29 2.74 -10.12
C LYS A 132 4.11 1.90 -10.60
N GLU A 133 3.37 1.31 -9.66
CA GLU A 133 2.21 0.48 -9.95
C GLU A 133 1.16 1.27 -10.73
N ARG A 134 0.82 2.49 -10.29
CA ARG A 134 -0.14 3.36 -10.98
C ARG A 134 0.26 3.68 -12.43
N GLN A 135 1.56 3.88 -12.69
CA GLN A 135 2.03 4.12 -14.05
C GLN A 135 1.91 2.87 -14.93
N GLN A 136 2.15 1.68 -14.37
CA GLN A 136 2.06 0.43 -15.11
C GLN A 136 0.60 0.09 -15.42
N SER A 137 -0.30 0.17 -14.45
CA SER A 137 -1.73 -0.10 -14.67
C SER A 137 -2.35 0.84 -15.72
N GLY A 138 -1.99 2.14 -15.70
CA GLY A 138 -2.45 3.09 -16.71
C GLY A 138 -1.89 2.84 -18.12
N ARG A 139 -0.69 2.26 -18.23
CA ARG A 139 -0.11 1.83 -19.52
C ARG A 139 -0.79 0.56 -20.03
N ASP A 140 -1.07 -0.40 -19.16
CA ASP A 140 -1.73 -1.65 -19.53
C ASP A 140 -3.16 -1.42 -20.00
N GLN A 141 -3.87 -0.49 -19.36
CA GLN A 141 -5.23 -0.11 -19.79
C GLN A 141 -5.21 0.51 -21.20
N ARG A 142 -4.30 1.45 -21.47
CA ARG A 142 -4.13 2.05 -22.81
C ARG A 142 -3.72 1.04 -23.88
N ARG A 143 -3.02 -0.04 -23.52
CA ARG A 143 -2.66 -1.11 -24.46
C ARG A 143 -3.87 -1.98 -24.82
N LYS A 144 -4.67 -2.37 -23.82
CA LYS A 144 -5.93 -3.11 -24.05
C LYS A 144 -6.91 -2.34 -24.94
N ASP A 145 -7.03 -1.03 -24.74
CA ASP A 145 -7.90 -0.18 -25.57
C ASP A 145 -7.45 -0.09 -27.04
N ARG A 146 -6.16 -0.25 -27.32
CA ARG A 146 -5.60 -0.22 -28.69
C ARG A 146 -5.73 -1.56 -29.41
N ASP A 147 -5.46 -2.66 -28.71
CA ASP A 147 -5.51 -4.01 -29.31
C ASP A 147 -6.94 -4.57 -29.42
N GLY A 148 -7.90 -4.03 -28.66
CA GLY A 148 -9.33 -4.40 -28.74
C GLY A 148 -10.11 -3.71 -29.87
N GLY A 149 -9.49 -2.81 -30.65
CA GLY A 149 -10.15 -2.01 -31.70
C GLY A 149 -10.14 -2.60 -33.13
N GLY A 150 -9.61 -3.81 -33.32
CA GLY A 150 -9.52 -4.46 -34.63
C GLY A 150 -10.51 -5.62 -34.79
N GLY A 151 -11.78 -5.32 -35.10
CA GLY A 151 -12.79 -6.33 -35.40
C GLY A 151 -14.02 -5.73 -36.08
N ASP A 152 -14.07 -5.85 -37.40
CA ASP A 152 -15.18 -5.47 -38.28
C ASP A 152 -16.53 -6.09 -37.87
N GLY A 153 -17.61 -5.33 -38.09
CA GLY A 153 -18.94 -5.91 -38.33
C GLY A 153 -20.10 -5.30 -37.53
N ASN A 154 -20.74 -4.30 -38.15
CA ASN A 154 -22.20 -4.06 -38.18
C ASN A 154 -22.99 -4.25 -36.87
N ARG A 155 -23.54 -3.16 -36.29
CA ARG A 155 -24.85 -3.23 -35.61
C ARG A 155 -25.51 -1.88 -35.38
N GLN A 156 -26.81 -1.93 -35.63
CA GLN A 156 -27.85 -0.94 -35.35
C GLN A 156 -27.82 -0.47 -33.89
N ALA A 157 -28.31 0.75 -33.74
CA ALA A 157 -28.59 1.40 -32.46
C ALA A 157 -29.43 0.51 -31.54
N GLY A 158 -28.87 0.23 -30.37
CA GLY A 158 -29.54 -0.41 -29.24
C GLY A 158 -28.82 0.03 -27.98
N GLY A 159 -29.22 1.20 -27.46
CA GLY A 159 -28.64 1.80 -26.27
C GLY A 159 -28.97 0.99 -25.02
N HIS A 160 -28.05 0.13 -24.61
CA HIS A 160 -27.87 -0.23 -23.21
C HIS A 160 -26.42 0.03 -22.85
N GLN A 161 -26.20 1.19 -22.23
CA GLN A 161 -24.95 1.50 -21.54
C GLN A 161 -24.73 0.45 -20.46
N HIS A 162 -23.91 -0.55 -20.77
CA HIS A 162 -23.30 -1.41 -19.76
C HIS A 162 -22.33 -0.50 -18.99
N GLN A 163 -22.82 0.04 -17.88
CA GLN A 163 -22.03 0.74 -16.90
C GLN A 163 -20.99 -0.26 -16.40
N SER A 164 -19.74 -0.09 -16.81
CA SER A 164 -18.62 -0.86 -16.29
C SER A 164 -18.46 -0.49 -14.82
N ASP A 165 -19.00 -1.32 -13.93
CA ASP A 165 -18.80 -1.27 -12.48
C ASP A 165 -17.37 -1.71 -12.10
N LEU A 166 -16.37 -1.18 -12.80
CA LEU A 166 -15.04 -1.09 -12.26
C LEU A 166 -15.11 0.03 -11.22
N PHE A 167 -15.19 -0.37 -9.95
CA PHE A 167 -15.13 0.47 -8.76
C PHE A 167 -13.77 1.19 -8.66
N TRP A 168 -13.48 2.05 -9.64
CA TRP A 168 -12.38 2.99 -9.62
C TRP A 168 -12.82 4.12 -8.69
N ALA A 169 -12.30 4.07 -7.47
CA ALA A 169 -11.82 5.20 -6.70
C ALA A 169 -12.38 6.61 -7.03
N LYS A 170 -13.70 6.84 -6.93
CA LYS A 170 -14.36 8.18 -6.90
C LYS A 170 -13.95 9.07 -5.71
N SER A 171 -12.80 8.82 -5.09
CA SER A 171 -12.33 9.48 -3.87
C SER A 171 -11.01 10.26 -4.07
N TRP A 172 -10.46 10.29 -5.29
CA TRP A 172 -9.13 10.90 -5.54
C TRP A 172 -9.12 12.08 -6.51
N ASP A 173 -10.25 12.46 -7.10
CA ASP A 173 -10.34 13.57 -8.05
C ASP A 173 -9.98 14.95 -7.44
N ASN A 174 -9.92 15.03 -6.11
CA ASN A 174 -9.58 16.26 -5.39
C ASN A 174 -8.15 16.29 -4.82
N ILE A 175 -7.29 15.30 -5.11
CA ILE A 175 -5.92 15.27 -4.60
C ILE A 175 -4.93 15.58 -5.73
N LYS A 176 -4.50 16.83 -5.80
CA LYS A 176 -3.39 17.26 -6.66
C LYS A 176 -2.06 16.92 -5.98
N PHE A 177 -1.28 16.04 -6.61
CA PHE A 177 0.11 15.78 -6.24
C PHE A 177 1.04 16.63 -7.11
N ASP A 178 2.06 17.23 -6.51
CA ASP A 178 3.14 17.89 -7.24
C ASP A 178 4.15 16.83 -7.72
N TRP A 179 3.90 16.34 -8.93
CA TRP A 179 4.67 15.26 -9.52
C TRP A 179 6.07 15.69 -9.97
N ASP A 180 6.26 16.96 -10.33
CA ASP A 180 7.55 17.47 -10.81
C ASP A 180 8.60 17.48 -9.69
N ASN A 181 8.16 17.75 -8.46
CA ASN A 181 9.03 17.73 -7.28
C ASN A 181 9.46 16.30 -6.90
N ILE A 182 8.54 15.33 -6.99
CA ILE A 182 8.82 13.90 -6.77
C ILE A 182 9.87 13.39 -7.76
N TRP A 183 9.81 13.82 -9.02
CA TRP A 183 10.77 13.42 -10.06
C TRP A 183 12.19 13.96 -9.84
N ARG A 184 12.33 15.21 -9.37
CA ARG A 184 13.65 15.80 -9.08
C ARG A 184 14.41 15.04 -7.99
N GLN A 185 13.70 14.50 -7.01
CA GLN A 185 14.29 13.75 -5.91
C GLN A 185 14.85 12.38 -6.34
N ILE A 186 14.15 11.67 -7.24
CA ILE A 186 14.61 10.37 -7.78
C ILE A 186 15.89 10.55 -8.62
N HIS A 187 15.99 11.66 -9.35
CA HIS A 187 17.10 11.90 -10.27
C HIS A 187 18.37 12.46 -9.58
N TRP A 188 18.24 13.07 -8.40
CA TRP A 188 19.37 13.56 -7.60
C TRP A 188 20.12 12.42 -6.89
N GLU A 189 19.39 11.47 -6.27
CA GLU A 189 19.98 10.32 -5.54
C GLU A 189 20.76 9.35 -6.46
N SER A 190 20.44 9.30 -7.75
CA SER A 190 21.16 8.47 -8.73
C SER A 190 22.52 9.05 -9.16
N LYS A 191 22.77 10.35 -8.89
CA LYS A 191 24.07 10.99 -9.16
C LYS A 191 25.03 10.94 -7.96
N THR A 192 24.52 10.84 -6.73
CA THR A 192 25.34 10.88 -5.51
C THR A 192 25.82 9.50 -5.02
N LEU A 193 25.37 8.41 -5.65
CA LEU A 193 25.82 7.03 -5.36
C LEU A 193 26.96 6.55 -6.30
N LYS A 194 27.56 7.45 -7.10
CA LYS A 194 28.67 7.15 -8.02
C LYS A 194 29.94 7.97 -7.76
N THR A 195 30.08 8.55 -6.57
CA THR A 195 31.31 9.24 -6.11
C THR A 195 31.78 8.66 -4.81
#